data_AF-A0A7Z9KZW8-F1
#
_entry.id   AF-A0A7Z9KZW8-F1
#
_cell.length_a   1.000
_cell.length_b   1.000
_cell.length_c   1.000
_cell.angle_alpha   90.00
_cell.angle_beta   90.00
_cell.angle_gamma   90.00
#
_symmetry.space_group_name_H-M   'P 1'
#
loop_
_entity.id
_entity.type
_entity.pdbx_description
1 polymer ?
#
loop_
_entity_poly.entity_id
_entity_poly.type
_entity_poly.pdbx_seq_one_letter_code
_entity_poly.pdbx_strand_id
1 'polypeptide(L)'
;MNIGIDFHDTLSYAPAFFISMMRNWEHDIYVISGTPASQKDDIKRQLDELGITSDLYKDILLSYEYSDREMGVAHFNTMKEYKLSILKEYNITIYYDDNPFYVEYLKDHGIIVFQTILSTAYLDKWSGKDPLFTCNLQRKQFRYLDELDPENPLG
;
A
#
# COMPACT_ATOMS: atom_id res chain seq x y z
N MET A 1 -14.36 2.45 13.90
CA MET A 1 -13.66 1.48 13.04
C MET A 1 -12.25 1.98 12.81
N ASN A 2 -11.24 1.22 13.23
CA ASN A 2 -9.86 1.59 12.99
C ASN A 2 -9.53 1.40 11.50
N ILE A 3 -8.68 2.28 10.97
CA ILE A 3 -8.23 2.21 9.58
C ILE A 3 -6.72 2.03 9.50
N GLY A 4 -6.30 1.26 8.50
CA GLY A 4 -4.91 1.12 8.11
C GLY A 4 -4.71 1.75 6.74
N ILE A 5 -3.59 2.43 6.56
CA ILE A 5 -3.24 3.04 5.27
C ILE A 5 -1.83 2.61 4.94
N ASP A 6 -1.63 1.90 3.83
CA ASP A 6 -0.29 1.61 3.34
C ASP A 6 0.47 2.92 3.05
N PHE A 7 1.75 2.96 3.41
CA PHE A 7 2.57 4.14 3.22
C PHE A 7 2.99 4.30 1.75
N HIS A 8 3.57 3.27 1.16
CA HIS A 8 4.22 3.34 -0.15
C HIS A 8 3.18 3.32 -1.25
N ASP A 9 3.26 4.27 -2.17
CA ASP A 9 2.36 4.38 -3.34
C ASP A 9 0.85 4.49 -3.01
N THR A 10 0.48 4.51 -1.74
CA THR A 10 -0.88 4.77 -1.26
C THR A 10 -0.93 6.14 -0.62
N LEU A 11 -0.42 6.25 0.61
CA LEU A 11 -0.41 7.51 1.33
C LEU A 11 0.58 8.50 0.71
N SER A 12 1.77 8.04 0.29
CA SER A 12 2.77 8.91 -0.36
C SER A 12 2.37 9.37 -1.76
N TYR A 13 1.48 8.64 -2.44
CA TYR A 13 0.95 9.04 -3.74
C TYR A 13 -0.05 10.21 -3.65
N ALA A 14 -0.95 10.16 -2.66
CA ALA A 14 -2.04 11.13 -2.51
C ALA A 14 -2.12 11.76 -1.11
N PRO A 15 -1.03 12.38 -0.60
CA PRO A 15 -0.94 12.81 0.80
C PRO A 15 -2.04 13.81 1.18
N ALA A 16 -2.38 14.76 0.30
CA ALA A 16 -3.42 15.75 0.59
C ALA A 16 -4.81 15.14 0.81
N PHE A 17 -5.16 14.11 0.04
CA PHE A 17 -6.41 13.37 0.21
C PHE A 17 -6.42 12.63 1.55
N PHE A 18 -5.35 11.88 1.84
CA PHE A 18 -5.25 11.10 3.08
C PHE A 18 -5.21 12.01 4.31
N ILE A 19 -4.48 13.13 4.30
CA ILE A 19 -4.52 14.11 5.38
C ILE A 19 -5.95 14.61 5.64
N SER A 20 -6.69 14.93 4.58
CA SER A 20 -8.09 15.37 4.71
C SER A 20 -8.96 14.27 5.32
N MET A 21 -8.79 13.02 4.90
CA MET A 21 -9.55 11.89 5.44
C MET A 21 -9.17 11.62 6.91
N MET A 22 -7.88 11.59 7.22
CA MET A 22 -7.34 11.34 8.57
C MET A 22 -7.86 12.36 9.59
N ARG A 23 -7.90 13.66 9.22
CA ARG A 23 -8.42 14.73 10.09
C ARG A 23 -9.89 14.61 10.45
N ASN A 24 -10.67 13.91 9.63
CA ASN A 24 -12.10 13.75 9.80
C ASN A 24 -12.49 12.34 10.25
N TRP A 25 -11.51 11.48 10.52
CA TRP A 25 -11.77 10.13 10.98
C TRP A 25 -11.92 10.09 12.51
N GLU A 26 -12.99 9.47 13.01
CA GLU A 26 -13.32 9.49 14.44
C GLU A 26 -12.51 8.50 15.29
N HIS A 27 -11.85 7.52 14.66
CA HIS A 27 -11.19 6.41 15.34
C HIS A 27 -9.68 6.36 15.06
N ASP A 28 -8.98 5.37 15.64
CA ASP A 28 -7.54 5.22 15.44
C ASP A 28 -7.20 4.94 13.97
N ILE A 29 -6.17 5.64 13.50
CA ILE A 29 -5.58 5.50 12.16
C ILE A 29 -4.18 4.92 12.33
N TYR A 30 -3.82 3.94 11.53
CA TYR A 30 -2.49 3.34 11.54
C TYR A 30 -1.84 3.50 10.18
N VAL A 31 -0.60 3.97 10.16
CA VAL A 31 0.24 3.91 8.95
C VAL A 31 0.85 2.52 8.92
N ILE A 32 0.68 1.79 7.82
CA ILE A 32 1.19 0.44 7.65
C ILE A 32 2.23 0.46 6.52
N SER A 33 3.33 -0.28 6.66
CA SER A 33 4.29 -0.41 5.56
C SER A 33 4.96 -1.77 5.55
N GLY A 34 5.22 -2.27 4.34
CA GLY A 34 6.08 -3.44 4.14
C GLY A 34 7.54 -3.19 4.50
N THR A 35 7.96 -1.95 4.79
CA THR A 35 9.33 -1.62 5.18
C THR A 35 9.77 -2.34 6.47
N PRO A 36 11.04 -2.79 6.57
CA PRO A 36 11.60 -3.36 7.80
C PRO A 36 11.46 -2.44 9.03
N ALA A 37 11.19 -3.03 10.19
CA ALA A 37 11.03 -2.31 11.46
C ALA A 37 12.24 -1.44 11.82
N SER A 38 13.45 -1.85 11.44
CA SER A 38 14.71 -1.11 11.61
C SER A 38 14.71 0.27 10.92
N GLN A 39 13.81 0.52 9.98
CA GLN A 39 13.72 1.79 9.23
C GLN A 39 12.58 2.70 9.72
N LYS A 40 12.05 2.50 10.94
CA LYS A 40 10.93 3.28 11.48
C LYS A 40 11.17 4.79 11.47
N ASP A 41 12.36 5.23 11.85
CA ASP A 41 12.70 6.65 11.86
C ASP A 41 12.75 7.26 10.45
N ASP A 42 13.08 6.45 9.45
CA ASP A 42 13.07 6.85 8.05
C ASP A 42 11.64 7.11 7.56
N ILE A 43 10.73 6.16 7.83
CA ILE A 43 9.31 6.31 7.50
C ILE A 43 8.71 7.52 8.21
N LYS A 44 9.03 7.73 9.49
CA LYS A 44 8.56 8.90 10.23
C LYS A 44 9.02 10.21 9.59
N ARG A 45 10.30 10.30 9.20
CA ARG A 45 10.82 11.48 8.51
C ARG A 45 10.09 11.74 7.19
N GLN A 46 9.84 10.70 6.39
CA GLN A 46 9.11 10.83 5.13
C GLN A 46 7.65 11.27 5.34
N LEU A 47 6.99 10.77 6.39
CA LEU A 47 5.64 11.23 6.77
C LEU A 47 5.64 12.72 7.12
N ASP A 48 6.61 13.17 7.92
CA ASP A 48 6.75 14.59 8.30
C ASP A 48 6.99 15.47 7.05
N GLU A 49 7.82 15.03 6.10
CA GLU A 49 8.07 15.71 4.82
C GLU A 49 6.80 15.85 3.95
N LEU A 50 5.86 14.91 4.09
CA LEU A 50 4.55 14.96 3.41
C LEU A 50 3.50 15.75 4.19
N GLY A 51 3.83 16.30 5.36
CA GLY A 51 2.91 17.01 6.24
C GLY A 51 1.96 16.07 7.02
N ILE A 52 2.33 14.81 7.18
CA ILE A 52 1.57 13.79 7.91
C ILE A 52 2.19 13.62 9.29
N THR A 53 1.80 14.51 10.17
CA THR A 53 2.35 14.61 11.53
C THR A 53 1.76 13.55 12.46
N SER A 54 2.46 13.25 13.55
CA SER A 54 2.10 12.17 14.49
C SER A 54 0.77 12.35 15.23
N ASP A 55 0.12 13.51 15.13
CA ASP A 55 -1.24 13.73 15.63
C ASP A 55 -2.31 13.15 14.71
N LEU A 56 -1.98 12.82 13.45
CA LEU A 56 -2.93 12.28 12.48
C LEU A 56 -3.04 10.75 12.55
N TYR A 57 -2.11 10.06 13.20
CA TYR A 57 -2.09 8.60 13.29
C TYR A 57 -1.67 8.11 14.68
N LYS A 58 -2.13 6.92 15.04
CA LYS A 58 -1.88 6.27 16.32
C LYS A 58 -0.49 5.66 16.40
N ASP A 59 -0.08 4.93 15.36
CA ASP A 59 1.24 4.31 15.26
C ASP A 59 1.60 4.02 13.79
N ILE A 60 2.88 3.72 13.58
CA ILE A 60 3.46 3.19 12.34
C ILE A 60 3.76 1.70 12.57
N LEU A 61 3.05 0.85 11.82
CA LEU A 61 3.14 -0.61 11.88
C LEU A 61 3.97 -1.11 10.68
N LEU A 62 5.14 -1.65 10.97
CA LEU A 62 6.16 -2.02 9.98
C LEU A 62 6.31 -3.53 9.88
N SER A 63 6.99 -3.98 8.82
CA SER A 63 7.26 -5.40 8.59
C SER A 63 8.36 -5.97 9.49
N TYR A 64 8.48 -7.31 9.46
CA TYR A 64 9.67 -8.04 9.87
C TYR A 64 10.91 -7.62 9.06
N GLU A 65 12.10 -7.92 9.59
CA GLU A 65 13.38 -7.65 8.91
C GLU A 65 13.60 -8.59 7.72
N TYR A 66 14.07 -8.03 6.61
CA TYR A 66 14.48 -8.76 5.41
C TYR A 66 15.47 -7.93 4.58
N SER A 67 16.13 -8.57 3.62
CA SER A 67 17.03 -7.94 2.66
C SER A 67 16.46 -7.96 1.25
N ASP A 68 16.95 -7.07 0.37
CA ASP A 68 16.49 -6.99 -1.04
C ASP A 68 16.64 -8.31 -1.81
N ARG A 69 17.58 -9.17 -1.39
CA ARG A 69 17.81 -10.49 -2.00
C ARG A 69 16.65 -11.46 -1.76
N GLU A 70 15.80 -11.18 -0.78
CA GLU A 70 14.67 -12.00 -0.39
C GLU A 70 13.36 -11.56 -1.05
N MET A 71 13.38 -10.46 -1.83
CA MET A 71 12.22 -9.85 -2.51
C MET A 71 11.72 -10.68 -3.71
N GLY A 72 11.16 -11.84 -3.42
CA GLY A 72 10.52 -12.73 -4.38
C GLY A 72 9.09 -13.11 -3.99
N VAL A 73 8.48 -14.03 -4.74
CA VAL A 73 7.11 -14.52 -4.49
C VAL A 73 6.92 -15.04 -3.06
N ALA A 74 7.93 -15.70 -2.49
CA ALA A 74 7.89 -16.16 -1.11
C ALA A 74 7.73 -14.99 -0.12
N HIS A 75 8.50 -13.91 -0.31
CA HIS A 75 8.36 -12.70 0.48
C HIS A 75 6.98 -12.08 0.35
N PHE A 76 6.43 -11.95 -0.86
CA PHE A 76 5.07 -11.43 -1.05
C PHE A 76 4.01 -12.28 -0.31
N ASN A 77 4.12 -13.60 -0.36
CA ASN A 77 3.22 -14.50 0.36
C ASN A 77 3.36 -14.40 1.89
N THR A 78 4.56 -14.22 2.41
CA THR A 78 4.74 -13.98 3.85
C THR A 78 4.20 -12.60 4.25
N MET A 79 4.46 -11.57 3.43
CA MET A 79 4.05 -10.19 3.69
C MET A 79 2.53 -10.04 3.74
N LYS A 80 1.78 -10.67 2.82
CA LYS A 80 0.31 -10.58 2.85
C LYS A 80 -0.29 -11.18 4.13
N GLU A 81 0.27 -12.28 4.61
CA GLU A 81 -0.14 -12.94 5.87
C GLU A 81 0.21 -12.07 7.07
N TYR A 82 1.41 -11.47 7.05
CA TYR A 82 1.86 -10.54 8.08
C TYR A 82 1.00 -9.26 8.15
N LYS A 83 0.66 -8.67 6.99
CA LYS A 83 -0.29 -7.55 6.90
C LYS A 83 -1.63 -7.96 7.51
N LEU A 84 -2.16 -9.13 7.16
CA LEU A 84 -3.41 -9.62 7.74
C LEU A 84 -3.33 -9.79 9.27
N SER A 85 -2.21 -10.31 9.80
CA SER A 85 -2.05 -10.45 11.25
C SER A 85 -2.06 -9.10 11.97
N ILE A 86 -1.38 -8.10 11.40
CA ILE A 86 -1.40 -6.72 11.92
C ILE A 86 -2.83 -6.17 11.90
N LEU A 87 -3.53 -6.28 10.77
CA LEU A 87 -4.88 -5.73 10.65
C LEU A 87 -5.82 -6.32 11.70
N LYS A 88 -5.70 -7.62 11.99
CA LYS A 88 -6.47 -8.29 13.04
C LYS A 88 -6.05 -7.87 14.45
N GLU A 89 -4.75 -7.82 14.73
CA GLU A 89 -4.21 -7.45 16.06
C GLU A 89 -4.68 -6.05 16.49
N TYR A 90 -4.70 -5.11 15.55
CA TYR A 90 -5.07 -3.70 15.80
C TYR A 90 -6.55 -3.40 15.52
N ASN A 91 -7.37 -4.43 15.31
CA ASN A 91 -8.81 -4.32 15.00
C ASN A 91 -9.09 -3.34 13.83
N ILE A 92 -8.21 -3.34 12.84
CA ILE A 92 -8.34 -2.54 11.63
C ILE A 92 -9.32 -3.25 10.70
N THR A 93 -10.39 -2.55 10.35
CA THR A 93 -11.51 -3.11 9.56
C THR A 93 -11.62 -2.50 8.18
N ILE A 94 -10.93 -1.37 7.94
CA ILE A 94 -10.78 -0.74 6.63
C ILE A 94 -9.29 -0.59 6.33
N TYR A 95 -8.86 -0.99 5.14
CA TYR A 95 -7.47 -0.91 4.72
C TYR A 95 -7.33 -0.29 3.33
N TYR A 96 -6.36 0.61 3.18
CA TYR A 96 -5.97 1.19 1.90
C TYR A 96 -4.61 0.64 1.49
N ASP A 97 -4.49 0.14 0.26
CA ASP A 97 -3.23 -0.40 -0.30
C ASP A 97 -3.24 -0.19 -1.82
N ASP A 98 -2.08 0.03 -2.44
CA ASP A 98 -1.98 0.15 -3.89
C ASP A 98 -1.75 -1.23 -4.52
N ASN A 99 -1.12 -2.15 -3.80
CA ASN A 99 -0.63 -3.38 -4.36
C ASN A 99 -1.78 -4.37 -4.57
N PRO A 100 -2.12 -4.71 -5.83
CA PRO A 100 -3.24 -5.60 -6.13
C PRO A 100 -3.08 -6.99 -5.51
N PHE A 101 -1.84 -7.44 -5.27
CA PHE A 101 -1.57 -8.74 -4.64
C PHE A 101 -2.04 -8.78 -3.17
N TYR A 102 -1.84 -7.70 -2.41
CA TYR A 102 -2.29 -7.62 -1.03
C TYR A 102 -3.79 -7.36 -0.97
N VAL A 103 -4.32 -6.50 -1.84
CA VAL A 103 -5.75 -6.22 -1.94
C VAL A 103 -6.55 -7.49 -2.23
N GLU A 104 -6.14 -8.26 -3.23
CA GLU A 104 -6.81 -9.51 -3.63
C GLU A 104 -6.84 -10.54 -2.50
N TYR A 105 -5.78 -10.61 -1.70
CA TYR A 105 -5.73 -11.50 -0.55
C TYR A 105 -6.64 -11.01 0.60
N LEU A 106 -6.54 -9.73 0.96
CA LEU A 106 -7.16 -9.19 2.17
C LEU A 106 -8.69 -9.06 2.07
N LYS A 107 -9.24 -8.88 0.86
CA LYS A 107 -10.71 -8.74 0.66
C LYS A 107 -11.51 -9.93 1.18
N ASP A 108 -10.93 -11.13 1.19
CA ASP A 108 -11.60 -12.36 1.60
C ASP A 108 -11.45 -12.66 3.10
N HIS A 109 -10.86 -11.75 3.87
CA HIS A 109 -10.56 -11.92 5.29
C HIS A 109 -11.33 -10.97 6.23
N GLY A 110 -12.47 -10.45 5.78
CA GLY A 110 -13.32 -9.58 6.60
C GLY A 110 -12.76 -8.17 6.77
N ILE A 111 -11.83 -7.76 5.90
CA ILE A 111 -11.29 -6.41 5.82
C ILE A 111 -11.94 -5.71 4.62
N ILE A 112 -12.46 -4.50 4.83
CA ILE A 112 -12.92 -3.64 3.74
C ILE A 112 -11.69 -3.00 3.10
N VAL A 113 -11.33 -3.42 1.90
CA VAL A 113 -10.11 -2.96 1.23
C VAL A 113 -10.45 -1.96 0.13
N PHE A 114 -9.74 -0.83 0.12
CA PHE A 114 -9.79 0.17 -0.95
C PHE A 114 -8.45 0.22 -1.65
N GLN A 115 -8.43 -0.08 -2.95
CA GLN A 115 -7.21 0.02 -3.72
C GLN A 115 -6.95 1.45 -4.21
N THR A 116 -5.77 1.99 -3.93
CA THR A 116 -5.34 3.26 -4.53
C THR A 116 -4.90 3.02 -5.96
N ILE A 117 -5.66 3.55 -6.93
CA ILE A 117 -5.33 3.40 -8.35
C ILE A 117 -4.33 4.47 -8.77
N LEU A 118 -3.17 4.03 -9.24
CA LEU A 118 -2.07 4.89 -9.63
C LEU A 118 -2.19 5.33 -11.08
N SER A 119 -1.90 6.61 -11.34
CA SER A 119 -1.88 7.12 -12.70
C SER A 119 -0.74 6.50 -13.52
N THR A 120 -0.96 6.30 -14.82
CA THR A 120 0.08 5.80 -15.73
C THR A 120 1.33 6.66 -15.68
N ALA A 121 1.20 7.98 -15.57
CA ALA A 121 2.33 8.89 -15.44
C ALA A 121 3.16 8.64 -14.17
N TYR A 122 2.52 8.30 -13.05
CA TYR A 122 3.22 7.92 -11.82
C TYR A 122 3.96 6.59 -12.02
N LEU A 123 3.27 5.59 -12.57
CA LEU A 123 3.86 4.29 -12.86
C LEU A 123 5.08 4.40 -13.80
N ASP A 124 4.99 5.22 -14.86
CA ASP A 124 6.10 5.46 -15.80
C ASP A 124 7.29 6.17 -15.15
N LYS A 125 7.02 7.12 -14.26
CA LYS A 125 8.07 7.87 -13.54
C LYS A 125 8.91 6.98 -12.61
N TRP A 126 8.29 5.97 -12.01
CA TRP A 126 8.91 5.14 -10.96
C TRP A 126 9.32 3.74 -11.43
N SER A 127 8.75 3.22 -12.52
CA SER A 127 9.09 1.89 -13.06
C SER A 127 10.57 1.71 -13.42
N GLY A 128 11.29 2.80 -13.71
CA GLY A 128 12.71 2.76 -14.05
C GLY A 128 13.66 2.81 -12.86
N LYS A 129 13.16 3.05 -11.64
CA LYS A 129 14.01 3.27 -10.45
C LYS A 129 14.15 2.04 -9.56
N ASP A 130 13.13 1.18 -9.54
CA ASP A 130 13.18 -0.06 -8.77
C ASP A 130 12.37 -1.16 -9.50
N PRO A 131 12.99 -2.27 -9.93
CA PRO A 131 12.28 -3.39 -10.54
C PRO A 131 11.37 -4.14 -9.56
N LEU A 132 11.61 -4.01 -8.25
CA LEU A 132 10.85 -4.65 -7.17
C LEU A 132 9.68 -3.78 -6.68
N PHE A 133 9.51 -2.60 -7.27
CA PHE A 133 8.42 -1.69 -6.94
C PHE A 133 7.07 -2.32 -7.27
N THR A 134 6.24 -2.45 -6.24
CA THR A 134 4.95 -3.15 -6.27
C THR A 134 3.90 -2.46 -7.12
N CYS A 135 4.03 -1.15 -7.33
CA CYS A 135 3.14 -0.38 -8.19
C CYS A 135 3.09 -0.90 -9.64
N ASN A 136 4.16 -1.56 -10.10
CA ASN A 136 4.22 -2.14 -11.45
C ASN A 136 3.15 -3.23 -11.66
N LEU A 137 2.68 -3.87 -10.58
CA LEU A 137 1.62 -4.88 -10.63
C LEU A 137 0.27 -4.28 -11.06
N GLN A 138 0.03 -2.97 -10.86
CA GLN A 138 -1.19 -2.30 -11.33
C GLN A 138 -1.22 -2.09 -12.84
N ARG A 139 -0.07 -2.02 -13.53
CA ARG A 139 0.01 -1.60 -14.94
C ARG A 139 -0.83 -2.44 -15.89
N LYS A 140 -1.04 -3.71 -15.56
CA LYS A 140 -1.84 -4.67 -16.35
C LYS A 140 -3.20 -4.99 -15.73
N GLN A 141 -3.50 -4.46 -14.54
CA GLN A 141 -4.70 -4.83 -13.79
C GLN A 141 -6.01 -4.49 -14.53
N PHE A 142 -6.03 -3.37 -15.26
CA PHE A 142 -7.24 -2.88 -15.95
C PHE A 142 -7.29 -3.18 -17.45
N ARG A 143 -6.31 -3.94 -17.96
CA ARG A 143 -6.17 -4.21 -19.40
C ARG A 143 -7.00 -5.39 -19.90
N TYR A 144 -7.86 -5.96 -19.06
CA TYR A 144 -8.74 -7.06 -19.48
C TYR A 144 -9.60 -6.72 -20.72
N LEU A 145 -9.96 -5.44 -20.90
CA LEU A 145 -10.71 -5.01 -22.09
C LEU A 145 -9.83 -4.91 -23.34
N ASP A 146 -8.51 -4.73 -23.20
CA ASP A 146 -7.57 -4.72 -24.32
C ASP A 146 -7.54 -6.09 -25.03
N GLU A 147 -7.81 -7.18 -24.30
CA GLU A 147 -7.93 -8.55 -24.84
C GLU A 147 -9.28 -8.78 -25.55
N LEU A 148 -10.26 -7.90 -25.33
CA LEU A 148 -11.58 -7.95 -25.96
C LEU A 148 -11.69 -6.99 -27.16
N ASP A 149 -10.68 -6.14 -27.39
CA ASP A 149 -10.62 -5.22 -28.51
C ASP A 149 -9.98 -5.90 -29.74
N PRO A 150 -10.78 -6.25 -30.77
CA PRO A 150 -10.27 -6.91 -31.98
C PRO A 150 -9.33 -6.03 -32.80
N GLU A 151 -9.24 -4.73 -32.53
CA GLU A 151 -8.31 -3.81 -33.18
C GLU A 151 -7.06 -3.52 -32.34
N ASN A 152 -6.91 -4.14 -31.17
CA ASN A 152 -5.70 -3.99 -30.37
C ASN A 152 -4.50 -4.64 -31.07
N PRO A 153 -3.46 -3.86 -31.45
CA PRO A 153 -2.30 -4.38 -32.17
C PRO A 153 -1.40 -5.31 -31.32
N LEU A 154 -1.75 -5.53 -30.05
CA LEU A 154 -1.02 -6.38 -29.10
C LEU A 154 -1.81 -7.64 -28.68
N GLY A 155 -3.05 -7.82 -29.18
CA GLY A 155 -3.90 -8.99 -28.92
C GLY A 155 -3.59 -10.20 -29.79
#